data_AF-A0A0F0H5R1-F1
#
_entry.id   AF-A0A0F0H5R1-F1
#
_cell.length_a   1.000
_cell.length_b   1.000
_cell.length_c   1.000
_cell.angle_alpha   90.00
_cell.angle_beta   90.00
_cell.angle_gamma   90.00
#
_symmetry.space_group_name_H-M   'P 1'
#
loop_
_entity.id
_entity.type
_entity.pdbx_description
1 polymer ?
#
loop_
_entity_poly.entity_id
_entity_poly.type
_entity_poly.pdbx_seq_one_letter_code
_entity_poly.pdbx_strand_id
1 'polypeptide(L)'
;MMRRVYVVVLDGLRPEDVSEALTPTLLTLLGEGTRFSGTAVPDLLTSVRELGFRTVLPDPEHPADAFTSHTLHTLIDTEDPELVHVKFGDCDPPLGIVRSLAVRTSDAQVGKLVRHLEATGRWERSALVVVAGGCPAVSWQRHIDADSLLRGKVAVAGRQLRWTGPASDRAVALRHLKSVVSRVPGPAAPVPLLVAGGGLSTVEAVAPAVGRLFGLPGPPAGQAIT
;
A
#
# COMPACT_ATOMS: atom_id res chain seq x y z
N MET A 1 -14.03 -18.40 -14.84
CA MET A 1 -14.87 -17.29 -14.33
C MET A 1 -13.95 -16.21 -13.84
N MET A 2 -14.13 -14.97 -14.30
CA MET A 2 -13.22 -13.85 -14.03
C MET A 2 -13.18 -13.55 -12.53
N ARG A 3 -11.97 -13.55 -11.95
CA ARG A 3 -11.69 -13.32 -10.53
C ARG A 3 -11.25 -11.87 -10.37
N ARG A 4 -11.84 -11.16 -9.40
CA ARG A 4 -11.43 -9.78 -9.08
C ARG A 4 -10.18 -9.80 -8.23
N VAL A 5 -9.22 -8.92 -8.49
CA VAL A 5 -7.98 -8.81 -7.72
C VAL A 5 -7.85 -7.40 -7.17
N TYR A 6 -7.80 -7.30 -5.85
CA TYR A 6 -7.61 -6.07 -5.10
C TYR A 6 -6.20 -6.07 -4.51
N VAL A 7 -5.34 -5.17 -4.98
CA VAL A 7 -4.01 -4.95 -4.43
C VAL A 7 -4.09 -3.76 -3.48
N VAL A 8 -3.94 -4.02 -2.19
CA VAL A 8 -3.95 -3.00 -1.14
C VAL A 8 -2.53 -2.76 -0.65
N VAL A 9 -2.05 -1.54 -0.80
CA VAL A 9 -0.76 -1.10 -0.27
C VAL A 9 -0.99 -0.36 1.03
N LEU A 10 -0.33 -0.82 2.10
CA LEU A 10 -0.29 -0.15 3.40
C LEU A 10 1.03 0.61 3.52
N ASP A 11 0.98 1.90 3.18
CA ASP A 11 2.18 2.73 3.07
C ASP A 11 2.81 2.99 4.43
N GLY A 12 4.13 2.80 4.51
CA GLY A 12 4.91 2.97 5.74
C GLY A 12 4.68 1.90 6.82
N LEU A 13 3.83 0.88 6.59
CA LEU A 13 3.63 -0.20 7.56
C LEU A 13 4.92 -1.02 7.70
N ARG A 14 5.39 -1.20 8.93
CA ARG A 14 6.58 -1.99 9.23
C ARG A 14 6.20 -3.36 9.78
N PRO A 15 7.06 -4.39 9.64
CA PRO A 15 6.79 -5.72 10.17
C PRO A 15 6.46 -5.73 11.67
N GLU A 16 7.10 -4.87 12.47
CA GLU A 16 6.87 -4.76 13.91
C GLU A 16 5.52 -4.12 14.29
N ASP A 17 4.85 -3.43 13.36
CA ASP A 17 3.52 -2.85 13.62
C ASP A 17 2.41 -3.92 13.58
N VAL A 18 2.67 -5.07 12.95
CA VAL A 18 1.69 -6.16 12.78
C VAL A 18 1.48 -6.86 14.13
N SER A 19 0.35 -6.57 14.78
CA SER A 19 0.02 -7.05 16.12
C SER A 19 -1.49 -7.03 16.36
N GLU A 20 -1.95 -7.76 17.39
CA GLU A 20 -3.38 -7.82 17.75
C GLU A 20 -3.94 -6.46 18.14
N ALA A 21 -3.13 -5.63 18.81
CA ALA A 21 -3.54 -4.30 19.25
C ALA A 21 -3.69 -3.29 18.11
N LEU A 22 -2.91 -3.45 17.02
CA LEU A 22 -2.82 -2.44 15.95
C LEU A 22 -3.47 -2.88 14.64
N THR A 23 -3.37 -4.17 14.31
CA THR A 23 -3.78 -4.71 13.01
C THR A 23 -4.60 -6.00 13.15
N PRO A 24 -5.73 -5.98 13.89
CA PRO A 24 -6.56 -7.18 14.07
C PRO A 24 -7.10 -7.72 12.75
N THR A 25 -7.48 -6.85 11.80
CA THR A 25 -7.97 -7.30 10.49
C THR A 25 -6.88 -8.04 9.72
N LEU A 26 -5.66 -7.48 9.66
CA LEU A 26 -4.55 -8.15 8.99
C LEU A 26 -4.21 -9.49 9.63
N LEU A 27 -4.30 -9.62 10.96
CA LEU A 27 -4.06 -10.89 11.63
C LEU A 27 -5.12 -11.94 11.29
N THR A 28 -6.40 -11.56 11.26
CA THR A 28 -7.47 -12.46 10.80
C THR A 28 -7.20 -12.93 9.38
N LEU A 29 -6.92 -11.99 8.47
CA LEU A 29 -6.59 -12.31 7.08
C LEU A 29 -5.35 -13.21 7.00
N LEU A 30 -4.31 -12.96 7.81
CA LEU A 30 -3.09 -13.78 7.85
C LEU A 30 -3.34 -15.20 8.36
N GLY A 31 -4.31 -15.39 9.25
CA GLY A 31 -4.73 -16.72 9.72
C GLY A 31 -5.49 -17.52 8.65
N GLU A 32 -6.20 -16.83 7.75
CA GLU A 32 -7.04 -17.44 6.71
C GLU A 32 -6.39 -17.48 5.32
N GLY A 33 -5.34 -16.68 5.12
CA GLY A 33 -4.67 -16.46 3.84
C GLY A 33 -3.27 -17.08 3.77
N THR A 34 -2.55 -16.74 2.70
CA THR A 34 -1.13 -17.11 2.55
C THR A 34 -0.25 -15.90 2.84
N ARG A 35 0.66 -16.07 3.79
CA ARG A 35 1.71 -15.11 4.10
C ARG A 35 2.90 -15.32 3.17
N PHE A 36 3.41 -14.22 2.62
CA PHE A 36 4.70 -14.23 1.92
C PHE A 36 5.74 -13.53 2.79
N SER A 37 6.96 -14.07 2.84
CA SER A 37 8.06 -13.47 3.58
C SER A 37 9.25 -13.24 2.65
N GLY A 38 9.90 -12.08 2.79
CA GLY A 38 11.28 -11.90 2.33
C GLY A 38 11.51 -11.52 0.86
N THR A 39 10.49 -11.17 0.07
CA THR A 39 10.72 -10.65 -1.30
C THR A 39 10.18 -9.24 -1.45
N ALA A 40 11.07 -8.28 -1.62
CA ALA A 40 10.72 -6.94 -2.05
C ALA A 40 10.07 -7.00 -3.43
N VAL A 41 8.97 -6.27 -3.65
CA VAL A 41 8.39 -6.05 -4.99
C VAL A 41 8.90 -4.73 -5.53
N PRO A 42 10.04 -4.68 -6.24
CA PRO A 42 10.50 -3.45 -6.85
C PRO A 42 9.45 -2.96 -7.85
N ASP A 43 9.00 -1.72 -7.66
CA ASP A 43 8.20 -0.96 -8.61
C ASP A 43 6.74 -1.43 -8.84
N LEU A 44 6.08 -1.85 -7.76
CA LEU A 44 4.66 -2.25 -7.74
C LEU A 44 3.74 -1.31 -8.54
N LEU A 45 3.94 0.01 -8.42
CA LEU A 45 3.09 1.00 -9.11
C LEU A 45 3.25 0.95 -10.63
N THR A 46 4.46 0.75 -11.14
CA THR A 46 4.70 0.61 -12.58
C THR A 46 4.06 -0.66 -13.09
N SER A 47 4.25 -1.79 -12.38
CA SER A 47 3.63 -3.07 -12.75
C SER A 47 2.11 -2.99 -12.76
N VAL A 48 1.50 -2.38 -11.75
CA VAL A 48 0.05 -2.14 -11.66
C VAL A 48 -0.46 -1.32 -12.85
N ARG A 49 0.28 -0.28 -13.27
CA ARG A 49 -0.07 0.56 -14.42
C ARG A 49 0.02 -0.19 -15.74
N GLU A 50 1.10 -0.93 -15.97
CA GLU A 50 1.30 -1.73 -17.18
C GLU A 50 0.23 -2.82 -17.33
N LEU A 51 -0.27 -3.34 -16.21
CA LEU A 51 -1.29 -4.38 -16.16
C LEU A 51 -2.73 -3.84 -16.19
N GLY A 52 -2.93 -2.52 -16.30
CA GLY A 52 -4.25 -1.91 -16.49
C GLY A 52 -5.13 -1.85 -15.23
N PHE A 53 -4.53 -1.92 -14.03
CA PHE A 53 -5.29 -1.81 -12.79
C PHE A 53 -5.95 -0.44 -12.63
N ARG A 54 -7.19 -0.43 -12.14
CA ARG A 54 -7.83 0.80 -11.67
C ARG A 54 -7.18 1.23 -10.36
N THR A 55 -6.58 2.41 -10.38
CA THR A 55 -5.77 2.91 -9.26
C THR A 55 -6.57 3.93 -8.44
N VAL A 56 -6.78 3.65 -7.16
CA VAL A 56 -7.36 4.58 -6.18
C VAL A 56 -6.25 5.02 -5.23
N LEU A 57 -5.88 6.30 -5.29
CA LEU A 57 -4.82 6.88 -4.46
C LEU A 57 -5.40 7.93 -3.50
N PRO A 58 -4.74 8.21 -2.38
CA PRO A 58 -5.09 9.34 -1.53
C PRO A 58 -5.14 10.63 -2.34
N ASP A 59 -6.20 11.40 -2.11
CA ASP A 59 -6.33 12.75 -2.65
C ASP A 59 -5.26 13.65 -1.99
N PRO A 60 -4.45 14.40 -2.76
CA PRO A 60 -3.52 15.38 -2.21
C PRO A 60 -4.19 16.43 -1.31
N GLU A 61 -5.43 16.81 -1.60
CA GLU A 61 -6.23 17.77 -0.81
C GLU A 61 -6.89 17.11 0.40
N HIS A 62 -7.27 15.84 0.28
CA HIS A 62 -7.98 15.07 1.31
C HIS A 62 -7.29 13.72 1.60
N PRO A 63 -6.09 13.73 2.19
CA PRO A 63 -5.24 12.54 2.26
C PRO A 63 -5.70 11.49 3.27
N ALA A 64 -6.88 11.66 3.87
CA ALA A 64 -7.39 10.72 4.87
C ALA A 64 -7.95 9.46 4.20
N ASP A 65 -7.58 8.31 4.73
CA ASP A 65 -7.95 7.01 4.17
C ASP A 65 -9.47 6.78 4.05
N ALA A 66 -10.27 7.49 4.85
CA ALA A 66 -11.73 7.45 4.76
C ALA A 66 -12.24 7.92 3.38
N PHE A 67 -11.62 8.94 2.79
CA PHE A 67 -11.99 9.40 1.44
C PHE A 67 -11.55 8.40 0.37
N THR A 68 -10.34 7.87 0.48
CA THR A 68 -9.85 6.79 -0.40
C THR A 68 -10.77 5.56 -0.34
N SER A 69 -11.20 5.17 0.85
CA SER A 69 -12.12 4.03 1.07
C SER A 69 -13.49 4.29 0.45
N HIS A 70 -14.03 5.51 0.59
CA HIS A 70 -15.28 5.88 -0.05
C HIS A 70 -15.17 5.79 -1.58
N THR A 71 -14.16 6.41 -2.18
CA THR A 71 -13.91 6.35 -3.63
C THR A 71 -13.75 4.91 -4.12
N LEU A 72 -13.05 4.07 -3.35
CA LEU A 72 -12.90 2.65 -3.66
C LEU A 72 -14.24 1.92 -3.67
N HIS A 73 -15.07 2.10 -2.64
CA HIS A 73 -16.37 1.43 -2.56
C HIS A 73 -17.29 1.88 -3.71
N THR A 74 -17.33 3.19 -4.00
CA THR A 74 -18.07 3.73 -5.14
C THR A 74 -17.60 3.10 -6.44
N LEU A 75 -16.29 3.05 -6.70
CA LEU A 75 -15.72 2.42 -7.90
C LEU A 75 -16.16 0.95 -8.03
N ILE A 76 -16.11 0.19 -6.94
CA ILE A 76 -16.53 -1.21 -6.91
C ILE A 76 -18.03 -1.33 -7.22
N ASP A 77 -18.86 -0.45 -6.67
CA ASP A 77 -20.31 -0.53 -6.82
C ASP A 77 -20.78 -0.07 -8.20
N THR A 78 -20.13 0.94 -8.78
CA THR A 78 -20.56 1.53 -10.06
C THR A 78 -19.93 0.85 -11.27
N GLU A 79 -18.66 0.43 -11.16
CA GLU A 79 -17.89 -0.06 -12.31
C GLU A 79 -17.48 -1.53 -12.19
N ASP A 80 -17.48 -2.08 -10.97
CA ASP A 80 -17.14 -3.48 -10.69
C ASP A 80 -15.87 -4.00 -11.40
N PRO A 81 -14.74 -3.26 -11.31
CA PRO A 81 -13.53 -3.57 -12.06
C PRO A 81 -12.91 -4.92 -11.66
N GLU A 82 -12.30 -5.61 -12.63
CA GLU A 82 -11.60 -6.88 -12.37
C GLU A 82 -10.28 -6.68 -11.60
N LEU A 83 -9.59 -5.56 -11.82
CA LEU A 83 -8.27 -5.28 -11.24
C LEU A 83 -8.28 -3.91 -10.58
N VAL A 84 -8.02 -3.87 -9.27
CA VAL A 84 -7.98 -2.64 -8.47
C VAL A 84 -6.71 -2.58 -7.66
N HIS A 85 -6.06 -1.42 -7.67
CA HIS A 85 -4.96 -1.09 -6.79
C HIS A 85 -5.36 0.10 -5.93
N VAL A 86 -5.30 -0.05 -4.62
CA VAL A 86 -5.59 1.01 -3.67
C VAL A 86 -4.44 1.17 -2.69
N LYS A 87 -4.17 2.41 -2.29
CA LYS A 87 -3.21 2.71 -1.23
C LYS A 87 -3.94 3.27 -0.02
N PHE A 88 -3.77 2.63 1.13
CA PHE A 88 -4.14 3.18 2.42
C PHE A 88 -2.90 3.53 3.23
N GLY A 89 -3.08 4.46 4.15
CA GLY A 89 -2.14 4.80 5.17
C GLY A 89 -1.19 5.94 4.83
N ASP A 90 -0.63 6.43 5.94
CA ASP A 90 0.67 7.07 6.09
C ASP A 90 1.17 6.61 7.47
N CYS A 91 1.55 5.33 7.56
CA CYS A 91 1.96 4.73 8.83
C CYS A 91 3.29 5.28 9.34
N ASP A 92 3.90 6.26 8.66
CA ASP A 92 5.12 6.95 9.09
C ASP A 92 4.89 8.46 9.29
N PRO A 93 3.98 8.86 10.20
CA PRO A 93 3.66 10.27 10.38
C PRO A 93 4.85 11.03 11.00
N PRO A 94 5.01 12.33 10.68
CA PRO A 94 6.15 13.14 11.13
C PRO A 94 6.24 13.32 12.66
N LEU A 95 5.18 13.00 13.41
CA LEU A 95 5.14 13.01 14.87
C LEU A 95 4.94 11.58 15.38
N GLY A 96 5.97 11.03 16.02
CA GLY A 96 6.07 9.59 16.35
C GLY A 96 4.95 9.00 17.23
N ILE A 97 4.15 9.81 17.91
CA ILE A 97 3.03 9.36 18.77
C ILE A 97 1.79 8.97 17.93
N VAL A 98 1.72 9.41 16.66
CA VAL A 98 0.53 9.22 15.79
C VAL A 98 0.60 7.90 15.00
N ARG A 99 1.76 7.20 15.01
CA ARG A 99 1.98 5.97 14.23
C ARG A 99 0.95 4.89 14.53
N SER A 100 0.75 4.55 15.80
CA SER A 100 -0.19 3.49 16.21
C SER A 100 -1.63 3.78 15.76
N LEU A 101 -2.03 5.06 15.75
CA LEU A 101 -3.34 5.46 15.25
C LEU A 101 -3.42 5.36 13.72
N ALA A 102 -2.36 5.75 13.00
CA ALA A 102 -2.29 5.62 11.55
C ALA A 102 -2.36 4.15 11.10
N VAL A 103 -1.62 3.27 11.78
CA VAL A 103 -1.66 1.81 11.55
C VAL A 103 -3.06 1.27 11.79
N ARG A 104 -3.67 1.59 12.95
CA ARG A 104 -5.05 1.16 13.27
C ARG A 104 -6.09 1.67 12.28
N THR A 105 -5.93 2.90 11.80
CA THR A 105 -6.86 3.51 10.84
C THR A 105 -6.75 2.85 9.46
N SER A 106 -5.51 2.48 9.07
CA SER A 106 -5.23 1.77 7.83
C SER A 106 -5.80 0.35 7.88
N ASP A 107 -5.55 -0.40 8.97
CA ASP A 107 -6.15 -1.72 9.20
C ASP A 107 -7.68 -1.67 9.17
N ALA A 108 -8.28 -0.66 9.81
CA ALA A 108 -9.73 -0.47 9.78
C ALA A 108 -10.29 -0.22 8.36
N GLN A 109 -9.54 0.42 7.45
CA GLN A 109 -9.98 0.55 6.06
C GLN A 109 -9.91 -0.79 5.31
N VAL A 110 -8.88 -1.61 5.56
CA VAL A 110 -8.84 -2.99 5.03
C VAL A 110 -10.08 -3.76 5.49
N GLY A 111 -10.42 -3.67 6.77
CA GLY A 111 -11.60 -4.33 7.32
C GLY A 111 -12.91 -3.80 6.76
N LYS A 112 -12.99 -2.50 6.38
CA LYS A 112 -14.16 -1.95 5.67
C LYS A 112 -14.27 -2.51 4.26
N LEU A 113 -13.15 -2.63 3.54
CA LEU A 113 -13.14 -3.22 2.19
C LEU A 113 -13.61 -4.68 2.23
N VAL A 114 -13.07 -5.49 3.14
CA VAL A 114 -13.48 -6.89 3.30
C VAL A 114 -14.99 -6.98 3.56
N ARG A 115 -15.49 -6.24 4.55
CA ARG A 115 -16.93 -6.21 4.86
C ARG A 115 -17.78 -5.73 3.70
N HIS A 116 -17.30 -4.78 2.90
CA HIS A 116 -18.00 -4.32 1.69
C HIS A 116 -18.09 -5.43 0.64
N LEU A 117 -16.99 -6.14 0.40
CA LEU A 117 -16.96 -7.27 -0.52
C LEU A 117 -17.84 -8.44 -0.05
N GLU A 118 -17.89 -8.70 1.26
CA GLU A 118 -18.78 -9.71 1.86
C GLU A 118 -20.25 -9.31 1.72
N ALA A 119 -20.59 -8.10 2.14
CA ALA A 119 -21.96 -7.58 2.10
C ALA A 119 -22.54 -7.53 0.67
N THR A 120 -21.67 -7.38 -0.33
CA THR A 120 -22.05 -7.37 -1.74
C THR A 120 -21.91 -8.73 -2.43
N GLY A 121 -21.57 -9.80 -1.69
CA GLY A 121 -21.43 -11.16 -2.23
C GLY A 121 -20.24 -11.34 -3.18
N ARG A 122 -19.29 -10.38 -3.19
CA ARG A 122 -18.11 -10.36 -4.06
C ARG A 122 -16.92 -11.09 -3.45
N TRP A 123 -16.87 -11.24 -2.12
CA TRP A 123 -15.72 -11.80 -1.39
C TRP A 123 -15.28 -13.18 -1.90
N GLU A 124 -16.23 -14.10 -2.08
CA GLU A 124 -16.00 -15.47 -2.57
C GLU A 124 -15.33 -15.55 -3.95
N ARG A 125 -15.43 -14.47 -4.74
CA ARG A 125 -14.94 -14.39 -6.12
C ARG A 125 -13.78 -13.42 -6.28
N SER A 126 -13.22 -13.00 -5.16
CA SER A 126 -12.20 -11.96 -5.10
C SER A 126 -10.92 -12.52 -4.46
N ALA A 127 -9.80 -11.94 -4.86
CA ALA A 127 -8.54 -12.08 -4.18
C ALA A 127 -8.09 -10.70 -3.69
N LEU A 128 -7.68 -10.64 -2.43
CA LEU A 128 -7.11 -9.49 -1.77
C LEU A 128 -5.62 -9.75 -1.55
N VAL A 129 -4.77 -8.92 -2.15
CA VAL A 129 -3.33 -8.93 -1.96
C VAL A 129 -2.98 -7.72 -1.10
N VAL A 130 -2.49 -7.95 0.12
CA VAL A 130 -2.00 -6.86 0.98
C VAL A 130 -0.48 -6.79 0.92
N VAL A 131 0.02 -5.62 0.58
CA VAL A 131 1.44 -5.31 0.50
C VAL A 131 1.78 -4.32 1.61
N ALA A 132 2.72 -4.70 2.48
CA ALA A 132 3.24 -3.83 3.53
C ALA A 132 4.48 -3.10 3.02
N GLY A 133 4.65 -1.84 3.40
CA GLY A 133 5.71 -1.00 2.88
C GLY A 133 5.29 -0.30 1.59
N GLY A 134 5.94 0.81 1.26
CA GLY A 134 5.44 1.69 0.22
C GLY A 134 6.47 2.65 -0.35
N CYS A 135 6.06 3.25 -1.46
CA CYS A 135 6.93 3.93 -2.41
C CYS A 135 7.55 5.19 -1.78
N PRO A 136 8.88 5.40 -1.86
CA PRO A 136 9.52 6.62 -1.36
C PRO A 136 8.90 7.89 -1.92
N ALA A 137 8.25 7.82 -3.09
CA ALA A 137 7.73 8.96 -3.82
C ALA A 137 6.76 9.84 -3.00
N VAL A 138 5.74 9.23 -2.39
CA VAL A 138 4.66 9.96 -1.72
C VAL A 138 5.07 10.35 -0.30
N SER A 139 5.80 9.48 0.40
CA SER A 139 6.38 9.80 1.71
C SER A 139 7.37 10.97 1.59
N TRP A 140 8.25 10.96 0.59
CA TRP A 140 9.16 12.09 0.36
C TRP A 140 8.43 13.35 -0.08
N GLN A 141 7.47 13.27 -1.01
CA GLN A 141 6.73 14.45 -1.46
C GLN A 141 6.00 15.12 -0.29
N ARG A 142 5.41 14.35 0.63
CA ARG A 142 4.77 14.88 1.83
C ARG A 142 5.75 15.58 2.78
N HIS A 143 6.91 14.98 3.04
CA HIS A 143 7.93 15.60 3.89
C HIS A 143 8.53 16.85 3.26
N ILE A 144 8.67 16.85 1.93
CA ILE A 144 9.07 18.01 1.12
C ILE A 144 8.00 19.10 1.18
N ASP A 145 6.73 18.75 1.08
CA ASP A 145 5.61 19.69 1.10
C ASP A 145 5.34 20.23 2.50
N ALA A 146 5.72 19.52 3.57
CA ALA A 146 5.66 20.05 4.94
C ALA A 146 6.74 21.11 5.20
N ASP A 147 7.84 21.07 4.44
CA ASP A 147 9.01 21.94 4.60
C ASP A 147 8.88 23.25 3.81
N SER A 148 8.95 24.38 4.49
CA SER A 148 8.76 25.70 3.86
C SER A 148 9.85 26.09 2.84
N LEU A 149 11.04 25.51 2.94
CA LEU A 149 12.15 25.74 2.00
C LEU A 149 12.05 24.85 0.76
N LEU A 150 11.40 23.69 0.87
CA LEU A 150 11.34 22.69 -0.20
C LEU A 150 9.98 22.64 -0.91
N ARG A 151 8.89 23.03 -0.22
CA ARG A 151 7.52 23.08 -0.76
C ARG A 151 7.47 23.81 -2.09
N GLY A 152 6.95 23.12 -3.12
CA GLY A 152 6.83 23.66 -4.49
C GLY A 152 8.15 23.82 -5.26
N LYS A 153 9.30 23.57 -4.62
CA LYS A 153 10.64 23.69 -5.22
C LYS A 153 11.32 22.34 -5.46
N VAL A 154 10.76 21.25 -4.93
CA VAL A 154 11.21 19.88 -5.19
C VAL A 154 9.98 19.03 -5.53
N ALA A 155 10.08 18.28 -6.63
CA ALA A 155 9.07 17.34 -7.08
C ALA A 155 9.63 15.92 -7.05
N VAL A 156 8.83 14.96 -6.61
CA VAL A 156 9.20 13.54 -6.66
C VAL A 156 8.65 12.90 -7.92
N ALA A 157 9.54 12.33 -8.75
CA ALA A 157 9.22 11.63 -9.97
C ALA A 157 9.64 10.16 -9.83
N GLY A 158 8.68 9.30 -9.49
CA GLY A 158 8.97 7.90 -9.17
C GLY A 158 9.94 7.80 -7.99
N ARG A 159 11.16 7.29 -8.23
CA ARG A 159 12.22 7.17 -7.20
C ARG A 159 13.22 8.32 -7.20
N GLN A 160 13.00 9.37 -7.99
CA GLN A 160 13.94 10.48 -8.17
C GLN A 160 13.36 11.80 -7.64
N LEU A 161 14.23 12.63 -7.05
CA LEU A 161 13.91 13.98 -6.62
C LEU A 161 14.38 14.97 -7.70
N ARG A 162 13.46 15.80 -8.20
CA ARG A 162 13.75 16.83 -9.19
C ARG A 162 13.61 18.21 -8.56
N TRP A 163 14.63 19.04 -8.74
CA TRP A 163 14.58 20.45 -8.36
C TRP A 163 13.74 21.24 -9.36
N THR A 164 12.75 21.99 -8.88
CA THR A 164 11.82 22.82 -9.67
C THR A 164 11.85 24.30 -9.26
N GLY A 165 12.63 24.68 -8.23
CA GLY A 165 12.77 26.07 -7.77
C GLY A 165 13.85 26.89 -8.50
N PRO A 166 14.08 28.15 -8.07
CA PRO A 166 15.12 29.02 -8.62
C PRO A 166 16.53 28.42 -8.46
N ALA A 167 17.41 28.63 -9.44
CA ALA A 167 18.79 28.12 -9.39
C ALA A 167 19.60 28.66 -8.20
N SER A 168 19.32 29.90 -7.77
CA SER A 168 19.92 30.55 -6.60
C SER A 168 19.70 29.79 -5.29
N ASP A 169 18.53 29.17 -5.15
CA ASP A 169 18.10 28.53 -3.90
C ASP A 169 18.58 27.08 -3.82
N ARG A 170 18.96 26.49 -4.96
CA ARG A 170 19.25 25.07 -5.11
C ARG A 170 20.32 24.57 -4.15
N ALA A 171 21.41 25.32 -3.95
CA ALA A 171 22.53 24.88 -3.11
C ALA A 171 22.17 24.84 -1.61
N VAL A 172 21.31 25.75 -1.15
CA VAL A 172 20.82 25.78 0.23
C VAL A 172 19.75 24.70 0.42
N ALA A 173 18.80 24.62 -0.51
CA ALA A 173 17.72 23.65 -0.47
C ALA A 173 18.23 22.21 -0.59
N LEU A 174 19.25 21.91 -1.40
CA LEU A 174 19.82 20.56 -1.49
C LEU A 174 20.50 20.11 -0.18
N ARG A 175 21.15 21.03 0.54
CA ARG A 175 21.70 20.73 1.87
C ARG A 175 20.60 20.43 2.88
N HIS A 176 19.49 21.17 2.82
CA HIS A 176 18.33 20.94 3.68
C HIS A 176 17.58 19.65 3.33
N LEU A 177 17.36 19.42 2.04
CA LEU A 177 16.72 18.22 1.49
C LEU A 177 17.42 16.95 1.95
N LYS A 178 18.76 16.93 1.95
CA LYS A 178 19.52 15.79 2.46
C LYS A 178 19.22 15.51 3.93
N SER A 179 19.08 16.55 4.76
CA SER A 179 18.69 16.43 6.17
C SER A 179 17.23 16.03 6.36
N VAL A 180 16.31 16.47 5.48
CA VAL A 180 14.88 16.12 5.55
C VAL A 180 14.71 14.66 5.14
N VAL A 181 15.28 14.27 4.01
CA VAL A 181 15.21 12.89 3.48
C VAL A 181 15.95 11.90 4.38
N SER A 182 17.07 12.28 5.00
CA SER A 182 17.80 11.37 5.92
C SER A 182 17.07 11.09 7.23
N ARG A 183 16.07 11.92 7.60
CA ARG A 183 15.22 11.72 8.77
C ARG A 183 14.04 10.80 8.48
N VAL A 184 13.71 10.62 7.21
CA VAL A 184 12.75 9.61 6.76
C VAL A 184 13.51 8.28 6.73
N PRO A 185 13.13 7.27 7.54
CA PRO A 185 13.65 5.92 7.37
C PRO A 185 13.53 5.54 5.90
N GLY A 186 14.62 5.07 5.28
CA GLY A 186 14.57 4.62 3.88
C GLY A 186 13.38 3.67 3.70
N PRO A 187 12.65 3.72 2.57
CA PRO A 187 11.44 2.94 2.41
C PRO A 187 11.78 1.47 2.68
N ALA A 188 11.10 0.85 3.64
CA ALA A 188 11.06 -0.60 3.69
C ALA A 188 10.56 -1.04 2.32
N ALA A 189 11.35 -1.84 1.62
CA ALA A 189 10.94 -2.33 0.31
C ALA A 189 9.59 -3.02 0.48
N PRO A 190 8.60 -2.78 -0.41
CA PRO A 190 7.26 -3.33 -0.24
C PRO A 190 7.37 -4.85 -0.18
N VAL A 191 6.97 -5.42 0.95
CA VAL A 191 6.94 -6.86 1.17
C VAL A 191 5.48 -7.28 1.00
N PRO A 192 5.17 -8.21 0.08
CA PRO A 192 3.84 -8.80 0.02
C PRO A 192 3.62 -9.49 1.35
N LEU A 193 2.67 -8.99 2.12
CA LEU A 193 2.40 -9.52 3.45
C LEU A 193 1.43 -10.71 3.34
N LEU A 194 0.50 -10.65 2.38
CA LEU A 194 -0.66 -11.54 2.36
C LEU A 194 -1.34 -11.65 0.98
N VAL A 195 -1.81 -12.85 0.64
CA VAL A 195 -2.93 -13.07 -0.29
C VAL A 195 -4.07 -13.77 0.46
N ALA A 196 -5.28 -13.20 0.47
CA ALA A 196 -6.50 -13.79 1.06
C ALA A 196 -7.71 -13.65 0.11
N GLY A 197 -8.73 -14.48 0.28
CA GLY A 197 -9.99 -14.42 -0.48
C GLY A 197 -10.98 -15.47 0.01
N GLY A 198 -12.29 -15.25 -0.16
CA GLY A 198 -13.35 -16.01 0.51
C GLY A 198 -13.41 -17.52 0.24
N GLY A 199 -12.67 -18.03 -0.75
CA GLY A 199 -12.54 -19.47 -0.97
C GLY A 199 -11.12 -19.96 -0.69
N LEU A 200 -10.98 -20.96 0.20
CA LEU A 200 -9.73 -21.69 0.47
C LEU A 200 -9.04 -22.20 -0.82
N SER A 201 -9.81 -22.60 -1.83
CA SER A 201 -9.30 -23.01 -3.16
C SER A 201 -8.71 -21.87 -4.02
N THR A 202 -9.07 -20.63 -3.70
CA THR A 202 -8.71 -19.43 -4.48
C THR A 202 -7.32 -18.96 -4.10
N VAL A 203 -6.94 -19.06 -2.82
CA VAL A 203 -5.60 -18.71 -2.34
C VAL A 203 -4.54 -19.59 -3.00
N GLU A 204 -4.75 -20.91 -3.08
CA GLU A 204 -3.84 -21.84 -3.77
C GLU A 204 -3.73 -21.59 -5.29
N ALA A 205 -4.82 -21.17 -5.94
CA ALA A 205 -4.83 -20.91 -7.38
C ALA A 205 -4.32 -19.50 -7.75
N VAL A 206 -4.48 -18.53 -6.86
CA VAL A 206 -4.10 -17.12 -7.09
C VAL A 206 -2.67 -16.86 -6.63
N ALA A 207 -2.18 -17.50 -5.57
CA ALA A 207 -0.81 -17.36 -5.09
C ALA A 207 0.26 -17.56 -6.18
N PRO A 208 0.18 -18.57 -7.08
CA PRO A 208 1.14 -18.71 -8.18
C PRO A 208 0.97 -17.64 -9.27
N ALA A 209 -0.25 -17.19 -9.54
CA ALA A 209 -0.53 -16.16 -10.54
C ALA A 209 -0.04 -14.79 -10.06
N VAL A 210 -0.37 -14.41 -8.83
CA VAL A 210 0.13 -13.23 -8.11
C VAL A 210 1.64 -13.32 -7.91
N GLY A 211 2.16 -14.49 -7.58
CA GLY A 211 3.60 -14.73 -7.49
C GLY A 211 4.31 -14.46 -8.81
N ARG A 212 3.77 -14.92 -9.95
CA ARG A 212 4.28 -14.54 -11.28
C ARG A 212 4.11 -13.05 -11.58
N LEU A 213 2.97 -12.47 -11.21
CA LEU A 213 2.62 -11.07 -11.48
C LEU A 213 3.51 -10.08 -10.72
N PHE A 214 3.97 -10.45 -9.52
CA PHE A 214 4.83 -9.63 -8.67
C PHE A 214 6.26 -10.17 -8.52
N GLY A 215 6.65 -11.18 -9.32
CA GLY A 215 7.99 -11.78 -9.29
C GLY A 215 8.36 -12.44 -7.95
N LEU A 216 7.37 -12.93 -7.20
CA LEU A 216 7.59 -13.58 -5.90
C LEU A 216 8.08 -15.01 -6.11
N PRO A 217 9.02 -15.50 -5.27
CA PRO A 217 9.31 -16.92 -5.20
C PRO A 217 8.01 -17.67 -4.89
N GLY A 218 7.85 -18.86 -5.47
CA GLY A 218 6.71 -19.72 -5.19
C GLY A 218 6.54 -19.92 -3.67
N PRO A 219 5.31 -20.16 -3.18
CA PRO A 219 5.08 -20.38 -1.76
C PRO A 219 6.06 -21.46 -1.27
N PRO A 220 6.74 -21.26 -0.11
CA PRO A 220 7.65 -22.25 0.42
C PRO A 220 6.91 -23.58 0.55
N ALA A 221 7.46 -24.63 -0.05
CA ALA A 221 6.89 -25.97 0.04
C ALA A 221 6.77 -26.35 1.53
N GLY A 222 5.54 -26.42 2.05
CA GLY A 222 5.28 -26.84 3.44
C GLY A 222 4.57 -25.84 4.35
N GLN A 223 4.02 -24.72 3.86
CA GLN A 223 3.08 -23.89 4.63
C GLN A 223 1.68 -23.86 3.98
N ALA A 224 1.12 -25.04 3.74
CA ALA A 224 -0.33 -25.21 3.82
C ALA A 224 -0.65 -25.35 5.31
N ILE A 225 -1.36 -24.38 5.88
CA ILE A 225 -1.67 -24.36 7.32
C ILE A 225 -2.80 -25.37 7.57
N THR A 226 -2.61 -26.24 8.58
CA THR A 226 -3.66 -27.06 9.20
C THR A 226 -4.69 -26.18 9.89
#